data_AF-S2S0Z6-F1
#
_entry.id   AF-S2S0Z6-F1
#
_cell.length_a   1.000
_cell.length_b   1.000
_cell.length_c   1.000
_cell.angle_alpha   90.00
_cell.angle_beta   90.00
_cell.angle_gamma   90.00
#
_symmetry.space_group_name_H-M   'P 1'
#
loop_
_entity.id
_entity.type
_entity.pdbx_description
1 polymer ?
#
loop_
_entity_poly.entity_id
_entity_poly.type
_entity_poly.pdbx_seq_one_letter_code
_entity_poly.pdbx_strand_id
1 'polypeptide(L)'
;TTKFVLDNGVAIPHAIADIDENRLFLHLSVLKHAIPVGGKAVSYIFVIGIPRVLGKKALEDLSMLYDLLFLLAVNEAAMNNLRKISGSQDPLTVVTEGL
;
A
#
# COMPACT_ATOMS: atom_id res chain seq x y z
N THR A 1 10.49 12.09 2.84
CA THR A 1 9.42 11.07 2.63
C THR A 1 8.09 11.78 2.58
N THR A 2 7.50 11.90 1.40
CA THR A 2 6.21 12.54 1.19
C THR A 2 5.12 11.58 1.66
N LYS A 3 4.46 11.88 2.78
CA LYS A 3 3.38 11.05 3.32
C LYS A 3 2.12 11.33 2.51
N PHE A 4 1.76 10.43 1.61
CA PHE A 4 0.51 10.54 0.88
C PHE A 4 -0.63 9.97 1.73
N VAL A 5 -1.58 10.84 2.11
CA VAL A 5 -2.73 10.49 2.97
C VAL A 5 -4.03 10.92 2.30
N LEU A 6 -4.87 9.93 2.01
CA LEU A 6 -6.18 10.09 1.39
C LEU A 6 -7.27 10.39 2.42
N ASP A 7 -8.36 11.02 1.98
CA ASP A 7 -9.47 11.48 2.84
C ASP A 7 -10.21 10.34 3.56
N ASN A 8 -10.18 9.14 2.98
CA ASN A 8 -10.79 7.94 3.52
C ASN A 8 -9.97 7.25 4.63
N GLY A 9 -8.88 7.86 5.10
CA GLY A 9 -8.02 7.29 6.14
C GLY A 9 -7.04 6.23 5.64
N VAL A 10 -6.72 6.22 4.34
CA VAL A 10 -5.65 5.44 3.73
C VAL A 10 -4.37 6.28 3.66
N ALA A 11 -3.25 5.72 4.10
CA ALA A 11 -1.91 6.26 3.85
C ALA A 11 -1.12 5.33 2.93
N ILE A 12 -0.35 5.90 2.01
CA ILE A 12 0.53 5.15 1.10
C ILE A 12 1.97 5.64 1.27
N PRO A 13 2.65 5.31 2.38
CA PRO A 13 4.07 5.59 2.51
C PRO A 13 4.87 4.73 1.53
N HIS A 14 5.81 5.36 0.84
CA HIS A 14 6.81 4.65 0.05
C HIS A 14 8.21 4.91 0.60
N ALA A 15 9.07 3.90 0.50
CA ALA A 15 10.48 4.00 0.81
C ALA A 15 11.30 3.45 -0.36
N ILE A 16 12.31 4.22 -0.76
CA ILE A 16 13.36 3.72 -1.65
C ILE A 16 14.39 3.06 -0.75
N ALA A 17 14.65 1.77 -0.97
CA ALA A 17 15.61 0.99 -0.21
C ALA A 17 16.55 0.22 -1.13
N ASP A 18 17.71 -0.17 -0.61
CA ASP A 18 18.58 -1.15 -1.24
C ASP A 18 17.96 -2.53 -1.00
N ILE A 19 16.95 -2.83 -1.82
CA ILE A 19 16.27 -4.13 -1.88
C ILE A 19 17.03 -4.92 -2.94
N ASP A 20 17.65 -6.02 -2.52
CA ASP A 20 18.20 -6.98 -3.47
C ASP A 20 17.04 -7.59 -4.27
N GLU A 21 17.27 -7.76 -5.57
CA GLU A 21 16.29 -8.19 -6.58
C GLU A 21 15.33 -7.06 -7.00
N ASN A 22 15.10 -6.94 -8.31
CA ASN A 22 14.30 -5.92 -8.98
C ASN A 22 12.78 -6.08 -8.69
N ARG A 23 12.43 -6.18 -7.42
CA ARG A 23 11.13 -6.57 -6.87
C ARG A 23 10.51 -5.40 -6.10
N LEU A 24 9.23 -5.16 -6.33
CA LEU A 24 8.43 -4.25 -5.54
C LEU A 24 7.88 -4.99 -4.32
N PHE A 25 7.88 -4.34 -3.17
CA PHE A 25 7.25 -4.85 -1.97
C PHE A 25 6.00 -4.04 -1.67
N LEU A 26 4.85 -4.70 -1.49
CA LEU A 26 3.64 -4.08 -0.98
C LEU A 26 3.24 -4.76 0.33
N HIS A 27 3.08 -3.97 1.38
CA HIS A 27 2.53 -4.44 2.65
C HIS A 27 1.35 -3.57 3.08
N LEU A 28 0.25 -4.22 3.41
CA LEU A 28 -0.90 -3.55 4.03
C LEU A 28 -0.88 -3.77 5.53
N SER A 29 -0.81 -2.68 6.29
CA SER A 29 -1.09 -2.67 7.72
C SER A 29 -2.47 -2.07 7.99
N VAL A 30 -3.28 -2.76 8.79
CA VAL A 30 -4.55 -2.23 9.31
C VAL A 30 -4.40 -1.96 10.80
N LEU A 31 -4.62 -0.71 11.20
CA LEU A 31 -4.48 -0.30 12.59
C LEU A 31 -5.76 -0.64 13.36
N LYS A 32 -5.59 -1.14 14.59
CA LYS A 32 -6.72 -1.36 15.53
C LYS A 32 -7.41 -0.05 15.91
N HIS A 33 -6.65 1.03 15.96
CA HIS A 33 -7.14 2.37 16.26
C HIS A 33 -6.56 3.35 15.23
N ALA A 34 -7.40 4.24 14.72
CA ALA A 34 -6.95 5.24 13.77
C ALA A 34 -5.95 6.21 14.41
N ILE A 35 -4.91 6.59 13.67
CA ILE A 35 -3.94 7.60 14.10
C ILE A 35 -4.11 8.90 13.32
N PRO A 36 -3.99 10.08 13.94
CA PRO A 36 -4.07 11.35 13.25
C PRO A 36 -2.79 11.62 12.44
N VAL A 37 -2.92 11.81 11.12
CA VAL A 37 -1.83 12.21 10.22
C VAL A 37 -2.33 13.32 9.31
N GLY A 38 -1.73 14.51 9.40
CA GLY A 38 -2.10 15.65 8.54
C GLY A 38 -3.57 16.06 8.66
N GLY A 39 -4.16 15.93 9.85
CA GLY A 39 -5.59 16.22 10.10
C GLY A 39 -6.56 15.10 9.72
N LYS A 40 -6.08 13.97 9.20
CA LYS A 40 -6.90 12.83 8.78
C LYS A 40 -6.70 11.64 9.72
N ALA A 41 -7.77 10.90 9.99
CA ALA A 41 -7.72 9.68 10.80
C ALA A 41 -7.33 8.48 9.92
N VAL A 42 -6.10 8.00 10.05
CA VAL A 42 -5.53 6.92 9.23
C VAL A 42 -5.70 5.58 9.91
N SER A 43 -6.30 4.60 9.22
CA SER A 43 -6.46 3.22 9.70
C SER A 43 -5.86 2.18 8.77
N TYR A 44 -5.60 2.53 7.51
CA TYR A 44 -5.04 1.65 6.49
C TYR A 44 -3.73 2.22 5.99
N ILE A 45 -2.68 1.42 5.96
CA ILE A 45 -1.35 1.84 5.55
C ILE A 45 -0.83 0.86 4.49
N PHE A 46 -0.72 1.31 3.25
CA PHE A 46 -0.07 0.56 2.17
C PHE A 46 1.39 1.00 2.06
N VAL A 47 2.30 0.21 2.63
CA VAL A 47 3.74 0.45 2.55
C VAL A 47 4.27 -0.12 1.24
N ILE A 48 4.90 0.73 0.43
CA ILE A 48 5.56 0.33 -0.81
C ILE A 48 7.08 0.41 -0.64
N GLY A 49 7.77 -0.73 -0.79
CA GLY A 49 9.22 -0.81 -0.92
C GLY A 49 9.61 -0.77 -2.40
N ILE A 50 10.41 0.23 -2.77
CA ILE A 50 10.85 0.45 -4.14
C ILE A 50 12.38 0.25 -4.19
N PRO A 51 12.90 -0.63 -5.07
CA PRO A 51 14.34 -0.78 -5.23
C PRO A 51 14.95 0.50 -5.80
N ARG A 52 16.18 0.83 -5.36
CA ARG A 52 16.88 2.05 -5.78
C ARG A 52 17.08 2.14 -7.31
N VAL A 53 17.26 1.00 -7.96
CA VAL A 53 17.36 0.89 -9.41
C VAL A 53 16.14 0.14 -9.91
N LEU A 54 15.29 0.83 -10.68
CA LEU A 54 14.14 0.23 -11.35
C LEU A 54 14.46 -0.01 -12.82
N GLY A 55 14.34 -1.26 -13.26
CA GLY A 55 14.23 -1.56 -14.70
C GLY A 55 12.90 -1.05 -15.26
N LYS A 56 12.79 -0.95 -16.60
CA LYS A 56 11.55 -0.47 -17.27
C LYS A 56 10.29 -1.21 -16.81
N LYS A 57 10.32 -2.55 -16.77
CA LYS A 57 9.18 -3.38 -16.31
C LYS A 57 8.76 -3.02 -14.88
N ALA A 58 9.72 -2.90 -13.96
CA ALA A 58 9.44 -2.57 -12.57
C ALA A 58 8.85 -1.14 -12.40
N LEU A 59 9.19 -0.21 -13.29
CA LEU A 59 8.60 1.13 -13.30
C LEU A 59 7.13 1.08 -13.77
N GLU A 60 6.84 0.29 -14.81
CA GLU A 60 5.46 0.06 -15.29
C GLU A 60 4.62 -0.63 -14.20
N ASP A 61 5.16 -1.67 -13.57
CA ASP A 61 4.53 -2.38 -12.45
C ASP A 61 4.23 -1.43 -11.28
N LEU A 62 5.17 -0.53 -10.95
CA LEU A 62 4.99 0.46 -9.90
C LEU A 62 3.85 1.44 -10.23
N SER A 63 3.76 1.89 -11.49
CA SER A 63 2.67 2.77 -11.93
C SER A 63 1.31 2.07 -11.79
N MET A 64 1.21 0.82 -12.28
CA MET A 64 -0.01 0.03 -12.16
C MET A 64 -0.39 -0.24 -10.70
N LEU A 65 0.61 -0.45 -9.83
CA LEU A 65 0.40 -0.63 -8.39
C LEU A 65 -0.20 0.62 -7.75
N TYR A 66 0.33 1.80 -8.07
CA TYR A 66 -0.26 3.05 -7.59
C TYR A 66 -1.70 3.20 -8.06
N ASP A 67 -1.98 3.00 -9.35
CA ASP A 67 -3.34 3.10 -9.90
C ASP A 67 -4.33 2.16 -9.18
N LEU A 68 -3.92 0.92 -8.93
CA LEU A 68 -4.72 -0.05 -8.18
C LEU A 68 -4.99 0.42 -6.73
N LEU A 69 -3.95 0.88 -6.02
CA LEU A 69 -4.09 1.37 -4.66
C LEU A 69 -4.99 2.60 -4.57
N PHE A 70 -4.90 3.50 -5.54
CA PHE A 70 -5.80 4.64 -5.67
C PHE A 70 -7.24 4.21 -5.89
N LEU A 71 -7.48 3.29 -6.83
CA LEU A 71 -8.82 2.76 -7.12
C LEU A 71 -9.43 2.09 -5.88
N LEU A 72 -8.65 1.29 -5.16
CA LEU A 72 -9.08 0.64 -3.93
C LEU A 72 -9.45 1.66 -2.86
N ALA A 73 -8.62 2.69 -2.68
CA ALA A 73 -8.87 3.70 -1.67
C ALA A 73 -10.16 4.49 -1.95
N VAL A 74 -10.42 4.89 -3.20
CA VAL A 74 -11.65 5.63 -3.51
C VAL A 74 -12.91 4.74 -3.59
N ASN A 75 -12.75 3.41 -3.53
CA ASN A 75 -13.86 2.46 -3.58
C ASN A 75 -14.29 2.03 -2.17
N GLU A 76 -15.40 2.61 -1.68
CA GLU A 76 -15.94 2.30 -0.35
C GLU A 76 -16.27 0.81 -0.15
N ALA A 77 -16.80 0.13 -1.17
CA ALA A 77 -17.13 -1.28 -1.07
C ALA A 77 -15.87 -2.15 -0.89
N ALA A 78 -14.81 -1.85 -1.65
CA ALA A 78 -13.52 -2.52 -1.52
C ALA A 78 -12.91 -2.27 -0.14
N MET A 79 -12.92 -1.01 0.34
CA MET A 79 -12.44 -0.65 1.67
C MET A 79 -13.24 -1.35 2.78
N ASN A 80 -14.56 -1.48 2.63
CA ASN A 80 -15.42 -2.21 3.55
C ASN A 80 -15.10 -3.71 3.61
N ASN A 81 -14.78 -4.32 2.45
CA ASN A 81 -14.34 -5.71 2.41
C ASN A 81 -12.99 -5.89 3.09
N LEU A 82 -12.04 -4.97 2.85
CA LEU A 82 -10.76 -4.92 3.53
C LEU A 82 -10.91 -4.85 5.06
N ARG A 83 -11.85 -4.04 5.58
CA ARG A 83 -12.15 -3.97 7.02
C ARG A 83 -12.55 -5.33 7.60
N LYS A 84 -13.39 -6.07 6.88
CA LYS A 84 -13.89 -7.38 7.31
C LYS A 84 -12.78 -8.42 7.34
N ILE A 85 -11.86 -8.38 6.37
CA ILE A 85 -10.73 -9.31 6.29
C ILE A 85 -9.74 -9.07 7.43
N SER A 86 -9.50 -7.82 7.86
CA SER A 86 -8.63 -7.52 9.01
C SER A 86 -9.13 -8.04 10.38
N GLY A 87 -10.37 -8.56 10.45
CA GLY A 87 -10.83 -9.33 11.61
C GLY A 87 -10.32 -10.78 11.63
N SER A 88 -9.81 -11.28 10.50
CA SER A 88 -9.11 -12.55 10.36
C SER A 88 -7.64 -12.35 10.79
N GLN A 89 -7.12 -13.21 11.69
CA GLN A 89 -5.77 -13.04 12.26
C GLN A 89 -4.63 -13.40 11.30
N ASP A 90 -4.92 -13.72 10.04
CA ASP A 90 -3.91 -14.13 9.08
C ASP A 90 -3.41 -12.93 8.24
N PRO A 91 -2.08 -12.66 8.20
CA PRO A 91 -1.53 -11.59 7.40
C PRO A 91 -1.75 -11.88 5.90
N LEU A 92 -2.43 -10.96 5.21
CA LEU A 92 -2.51 -10.93 3.75
C LEU A 92 -1.11 -10.67 3.18
N THR A 93 -0.40 -11.74 2.84
CA THR A 93 0.90 -11.67 2.15
C THR A 93 0.64 -11.90 0.66
N VAL A 94 0.67 -10.83 -0.13
CA VAL A 94 0.63 -10.93 -1.60
C VAL A 94 2.06 -10.82 -2.10
N VAL A 95 2.66 -11.96 -2.47
CA VAL A 95 3.91 -12.00 -3.22
C VAL A 95 3.55 -12.07 -4.70
N THR A 96 3.75 -10.98 -5.44
CA THR A 96 3.63 -11.02 -6.90
C THR A 96 4.95 -11.50 -7.47
N GLU A 97 5.03 -12.77 -7.83
CA GLU A 97 6.08 -13.22 -8.76
C GLU A 97 5.69 -12.73 -10.16
N GLY A 98 6.59 -12.00 -10.82
CA GLY A 98 6.35 -11.52 -12.16
C GLY A 98 6.08 -12.69 -13.11
N LEU A 99 4.93 -12.66 -13.78
CA LEU A 99 4.67 -13.44 -15.00
C LEU A 99 5.59 -12.98 -16.14
#